data_AF-A0A8T7C528-F1
#
_entry.id   AF-A0A8T7C528-F1
#
_cell.length_a   1.000
_cell.length_b   1.000
_cell.length_c   1.000
_cell.angle_alpha   90.00
_cell.angle_beta   90.00
_cell.angle_gamma   90.00
#
_symmetry.space_group_name_H-M   'P 1'
#
loop_
_entity.id
_entity.type
_entity.pdbx_description
1 polymer ?
#
loop_
_entity_poly.entity_id
_entity_poly.type
_entity_poly.pdbx_seq_one_letter_code
_entity_poly.pdbx_strand_id
1 'polypeptide(L)' 'MSRWIVYRPDGTTFEGTGIEPDVRIDISAADAAAQRDTLLDAAVSDIRSRITP' A
#
# COMPACT_ATOMS: atom_id res chain seq x y z
N MET A 1 32.00 1.76 -3.20
CA MET A 1 30.68 1.22 -3.56
C MET A 1 29.62 2.17 -3.04
N SER A 2 28.84 2.80 -3.90
CA SER A 2 27.72 3.67 -3.52
C SER A 2 26.45 2.82 -3.36
N ARG A 3 25.80 2.86 -2.19
CA ARG A 3 24.47 2.25 -1.98
C ARG A 3 23.40 3.31 -2.18
N TRP A 4 22.33 2.97 -2.90
CA TRP A 4 21.15 3.81 -3.03
C TRP A 4 20.33 3.68 -1.75
N ILE A 5 20.48 4.64 -0.84
CA ILE A 5 19.64 4.75 0.36
C ILE A 5 18.54 5.74 0.05
N VAL A 6 17.30 5.27 0.09
CA VAL A 6 16.13 6.15 0.07
C VAL A 6 15.84 6.56 1.50
N TYR A 7 15.72 7.87 1.71
CA TYR A 7 15.46 8.46 3.03
C TYR A 7 14.04 9.04 3.09
N ARG A 8 13.47 9.02 4.29
CA ARG A 8 12.31 9.84 4.65
C ARG A 8 12.68 11.33 4.59
N PRO A 9 11.69 12.24 4.54
CA PRO A 9 11.95 13.69 4.62
C PRO A 9 12.69 14.13 5.88
N ASP A 10 12.62 13.35 6.96
CA ASP A 10 13.34 13.58 8.23
C ASP A 10 14.78 13.02 8.25
N GLY A 11 15.24 12.42 7.13
CA GLY A 11 16.58 11.84 7.01
C GLY A 11 16.73 10.42 7.55
N THR A 12 15.68 9.77 8.05
CA THR A 12 15.72 8.36 8.46
C THR A 12 15.61 7.41 7.28
N THR A 13 16.19 6.22 7.37
CA THR A 13 16.20 5.24 6.27
C THR A 13 14.92 4.40 6.26
N PHE A 14 14.44 3.99 5.08
CA PHE A 14 13.39 2.98 4.96
C PHE A 14 13.88 1.53 5.19
N GLU A 15 15.20 1.32 5.26
CA GLU A 15 15.82 -0.01 5.39
C GLU A 15 15.35 -0.70 6.67
N GLY A 16 14.87 -1.95 6.54
CA GLY A 16 14.36 -2.76 7.66
C GLY A 16 12.98 -2.38 8.20
N THR A 17 12.38 -1.28 7.74
CA THR A 17 11.06 -0.81 8.23
C THR A 17 10.00 -0.77 7.12
N GLY A 18 10.40 -0.57 5.87
CA GLY A 18 9.47 -0.39 4.75
C GLY A 18 8.81 1.00 4.74
N ILE A 19 7.83 1.17 3.85
CA ILE A 19 7.03 2.40 3.70
C ILE A 19 5.63 2.09 4.18
N GLU A 20 5.11 2.92 5.11
CA GLU A 20 3.72 2.81 5.56
C GLU A 20 2.78 3.32 4.45
N PRO A 21 1.76 2.54 4.04
CA PRO A 21 0.78 3.00 3.07
C PRO A 21 -0.20 4.00 3.68
N ASP A 22 -0.71 4.93 2.86
CA ASP A 22 -1.79 5.84 3.28
C ASP A 22 -3.09 5.10 3.61
N VAL A 23 -3.35 4.01 2.88
CA VAL A 23 -4.48 3.10 3.10
C VAL A 23 -3.93 1.68 3.21
N ARG A 24 -4.06 1.09 4.39
CA ARG A 24 -3.65 -0.30 4.63
C ARG A 24 -4.77 -1.25 4.20
N ILE A 25 -4.45 -2.16 3.28
CA ILE A 25 -5.34 -3.23 2.84
C ILE A 25 -4.62 -4.56 3.09
N ASP A 26 -5.16 -5.36 4.00
CA ASP A 26 -4.67 -6.69 4.29
C ASP A 26 -5.42 -7.72 3.45
N ILE A 27 -4.70 -8.64 2.81
CA ILE A 27 -5.28 -9.75 2.05
C ILE A 27 -5.40 -10.95 2.99
N SER A 28 -6.63 -11.40 3.25
CA SER A 28 -6.86 -12.55 4.12
C SER A 28 -6.80 -13.88 3.36
N ALA A 29 -6.61 -14.98 4.09
CA ALA A 29 -6.72 -16.31 3.52
C ALA A 29 -8.13 -16.60 2.95
N ALA A 30 -9.17 -15.96 3.51
CA ALA A 30 -10.53 -16.08 2.99
C ALA A 30 -10.68 -15.41 1.63
N ASP A 31 -10.04 -14.24 1.41
CA ASP A 31 -10.03 -13.56 0.11
C ASP A 31 -9.34 -14.42 -0.94
N ALA A 32 -8.20 -15.02 -0.59
CA ALA A 32 -7.48 -15.93 -1.47
C ALA A 32 -8.31 -17.18 -1.82
N ALA A 33 -8.98 -17.78 -0.84
CA ALA A 33 -9.85 -18.94 -1.05
C ALA A 33 -11.07 -18.60 -1.93
N ALA A 34 -11.59 -17.37 -1.83
CA ALA A 34 -12.69 -16.87 -2.64
C ALA A 34 -12.25 -16.35 -4.02
N GLN A 35 -10.95 -16.41 -4.36
CA GLN A 35 -10.37 -15.78 -5.56
C GLN A 35 -10.75 -14.30 -5.70
N ARG A 36 -10.85 -13.60 -4.56
CA ARG A 36 -11.24 -12.19 -4.49
C ARG A 36 -9.99 -11.32 -4.39
N ASP A 37 -9.93 -10.29 -5.23
CA ASP A 37 -8.90 -9.25 -5.15
C ASP A 37 -9.41 -8.05 -4.34
N THR A 38 -9.27 -8.14 -3.02
CA THR A 38 -9.70 -7.09 -2.09
C THR A 38 -8.90 -5.80 -2.26
N LEU A 39 -7.65 -5.88 -2.76
CA LEU A 39 -6.82 -4.72 -3.04
C LEU A 39 -7.37 -3.93 -4.23
N LEU A 40 -7.72 -4.63 -5.31
CA LEU A 40 -8.33 -4.00 -6.48
C LEU A 40 -9.71 -3.42 -6.18
N ASP A 41 -10.54 -4.15 -5.44
CA ASP A 41 -11.87 -3.69 -5.00
C ASP A 41 -11.76 -2.37 -4.22
N ALA A 42 -10.85 -2.31 -3.24
CA ALA A 42 -10.64 -1.14 -2.41
C ALA A 42 -10.09 0.04 -3.21
N ALA A 43 -9.14 -0.20 -4.12
CA ALA A 43 -8.58 0.83 -4.99
C ALA A 43 -9.64 1.45 -5.91
N VAL A 44 -10.50 0.63 -6.52
CA VAL A 44 -11.62 1.14 -7.36
C VAL A 44 -12.60 1.94 -6.53
N SER A 45 -12.93 1.48 -5.32
CA SER A 45 -13.83 2.21 -4.41
C SER A 45 -13.27 3.58 -4.00
N ASP A 46 -12.00 3.63 -3.59
CA ASP A 46 -11.33 4.87 -3.20
C ASP A 46 -11.28 5.86 -4.38
N ILE A 47 -10.86 5.41 -5.56
CA ILE A 47 -10.84 6.23 -6.78
C ILE A 47 -12.24 6.78 -7.09
N ARG A 48 -13.29 5.97 -7.03
CA ARG A 48 -14.67 6.42 -7.28
C ARG A 48 -15.14 7.48 -6.29
N SER A 49 -14.78 7.34 -5.01
CA SER A 49 -15.15 8.32 -3.97
C SER A 49 -14.50 9.69 -4.18
N ARG A 50 -13.35 9.74 -4.87
CA ARG A 50 -12.63 10.98 -5.16
C ARG A 50 -13.11 11.70 -6.42
N ILE A 51 -13.78 10.97 -7.33
CA ILE A 51 -14.23 11.49 -8.62
C ILE A 51 -15.71 11.86 -8.59
N THR A 52 -16.50 11.26 -7.70
CA THR A 52 -17.93 11.56 -7.58
C THR A 52 -18.12 12.71 -6.58
N PRO A 53 -18.69 13.86 -6.99
CA PRO A 53 -18.93 15.01 -6.11
C PRO A 53 -20.01 14.77 -5.05
#